data_AF-E6QY37-F1
#
_entry.id   AF-E6QY37-F1
#
_cell.length_a   1.000
_cell.length_b   1.000
_cell.length_c   1.000
_cell.angle_alpha   90.00
_cell.angle_beta   90.00
_cell.angle_gamma   90.00
#
_symmetry.space_group_name_H-M   'P 1'
#
loop_
_entity.id
_entity.type
_entity.pdbx_description
1 polymer ?
#
loop_
_entity_poly.entity_id
_entity_poly.type
_entity_poly.pdbx_seq_one_letter_code
_entity_poly.pdbx_strand_id
1 'polypeptide(L)'
;MSTSSDSQYTELEGFNFTGGLPASSDLAPSVIFIIALLQYGLLLPLFLWRIITKQTRTTILIRPAIFILCRFGSLGLRAYMSKNNYGEGELIAELVMISVGPLFLIEPIISCWKRHIESDVAKADQPRWVRSLSITLRTGLFAAILTAIVGSSLIGNAIDDSSMMDTVNALRRASLILSMVVVAISFVATLLTHLHFSLTLRGSMWLYSLEACMLTVTVYKLAQFESSKPDAAARSIVPFWVLQILFEFIAFVLIVAIPIPQWFPGPDRNADFQDRDMETGSKPSMLSVQNNNSATLV
;
A
#
# COMPACT_ATOMS: atom_id res chain seq x y z
N MET A 1 -7.79 3.33 -48.59
CA MET A 1 -6.86 2.40 -47.91
C MET A 1 -6.85 2.78 -46.44
N SER A 2 -7.82 2.25 -45.69
CA SER A 2 -7.81 2.26 -44.22
C SER A 2 -6.74 1.26 -43.79
N THR A 3 -5.63 1.76 -43.26
CA THR A 3 -4.51 0.95 -42.79
C THR A 3 -4.98 0.09 -41.63
N SER A 4 -4.60 -1.19 -41.64
CA SER A 4 -4.93 -2.21 -40.62
C SER A 4 -4.60 -1.82 -39.17
N SER A 5 -3.87 -0.73 -38.96
CA SER A 5 -3.64 -0.12 -37.66
C SER A 5 -4.92 0.47 -37.05
N ASP A 6 -5.80 1.10 -37.85
CA ASP A 6 -7.00 1.79 -37.32
C ASP A 6 -8.02 0.82 -36.72
N SER A 7 -8.14 -0.41 -37.26
CA SER A 7 -9.02 -1.44 -36.70
C SER A 7 -8.52 -1.97 -35.36
N GLN A 8 -7.21 -2.13 -35.20
CA GLN A 8 -6.60 -2.62 -33.96
C GLN A 8 -6.80 -1.62 -32.80
N TYR A 9 -6.67 -0.32 -33.07
CA TYR A 9 -6.96 0.73 -32.08
C TYR A 9 -8.44 0.79 -31.70
N THR A 10 -9.35 0.50 -32.63
CA THR A 10 -10.81 0.48 -32.36
C THR A 10 -11.20 -0.68 -31.43
N GLU A 11 -10.54 -1.83 -31.54
CA GLU A 11 -10.76 -2.98 -30.63
C GLU A 11 -10.12 -2.74 -29.25
N LEU A 12 -8.97 -2.05 -29.21
CA LEU A 12 -8.33 -1.61 -27.97
C LEU A 12 -9.15 -0.52 -27.24
N GLU A 13 -9.88 0.35 -27.93
CA GLU A 13 -10.79 1.31 -27.28
C GLU A 13 -11.93 0.64 -26.50
N GLY A 14 -12.27 -0.61 -26.84
CA GLY A 14 -13.16 -1.47 -26.06
C GLY A 14 -12.60 -1.82 -24.68
N PHE A 15 -11.27 -1.76 -24.49
CA PHE A 15 -10.65 -1.87 -23.19
C PHE A 15 -10.73 -0.55 -22.43
N ASN A 16 -11.30 -0.62 -21.23
CA ASN A 16 -11.30 0.50 -20.30
C ASN A 16 -9.90 0.64 -19.66
N PHE A 17 -9.00 1.31 -20.37
CA PHE A 17 -7.65 1.62 -19.88
C PHE A 17 -7.71 2.63 -18.74
N THR A 18 -7.06 2.27 -17.63
CA THR A 18 -7.00 3.10 -16.43
C THR A 18 -6.25 4.40 -16.73
N GLY A 19 -7.00 5.51 -16.80
CA GLY A 19 -6.47 6.84 -17.11
C GLY A 19 -6.49 7.21 -18.60
N GLY A 20 -7.23 6.48 -19.42
CA GLY A 20 -7.35 6.73 -20.86
C GLY A 20 -6.13 6.23 -21.65
N LEU A 21 -6.17 6.42 -22.97
CA LEU A 21 -5.01 6.19 -23.84
C LEU A 21 -3.94 7.26 -23.55
N PRO A 22 -2.65 6.89 -23.54
CA PRO A 22 -1.57 7.85 -23.35
C PRO A 22 -1.66 8.98 -24.38
N ALA A 23 -1.82 10.21 -23.91
CA ALA A 23 -1.87 11.39 -24.77
C ALA A 23 -0.59 12.24 -24.59
N SER A 24 -0.31 13.13 -25.54
CA SER A 24 0.79 14.09 -25.45
C SER A 24 0.70 14.98 -24.20
N SER A 25 -0.51 15.18 -23.67
CA SER A 25 -0.77 15.88 -22.41
C SER A 25 -0.27 15.15 -21.16
N ASP A 26 -0.02 13.84 -21.22
CA ASP A 26 0.47 13.06 -20.07
C ASP A 26 1.99 13.14 -19.87
N LEU A 27 2.72 13.71 -20.84
CA LEU A 27 4.18 13.86 -20.78
C LEU A 27 4.59 14.75 -19.59
N ALA A 28 3.99 15.94 -19.49
CA ALA A 28 4.31 16.91 -18.46
C ALA A 28 4.08 16.37 -17.03
N PRO A 29 2.89 15.84 -16.67
CA PRO A 29 2.69 15.29 -15.34
C PRO A 29 3.58 14.08 -15.07
N SER A 30 3.79 13.17 -16.04
CA SER A 30 4.65 12.00 -15.84
C SER A 30 6.11 12.39 -15.53
N VAL A 31 6.67 13.33 -16.28
CA VAL A 31 8.03 13.84 -16.05
C VAL A 31 8.14 14.56 -14.70
N ILE A 32 7.12 15.34 -14.32
CA ILE A 32 7.08 16.03 -13.04
C ILE A 32 7.08 15.03 -11.88
N PHE A 33 6.24 14.00 -11.91
CA PHE A 33 6.18 12.98 -10.86
C PHE A 33 7.47 12.14 -10.77
N ILE A 34 8.05 11.76 -11.92
CA ILE A 34 9.29 10.96 -11.96
C ILE A 34 10.51 11.78 -11.50
N ILE A 35 10.78 12.90 -12.18
CA ILE A 35 12.06 13.62 -12.08
C ILE A 35 11.98 14.72 -11.04
N ALA A 36 11.05 15.66 -11.24
CA ALA A 36 11.14 16.97 -10.60
C ALA A 36 10.61 16.97 -9.17
N LEU A 37 9.51 16.28 -8.93
CA LEU A 37 8.68 16.54 -7.76
C LEU A 37 8.91 15.46 -6.70
N LEU A 38 8.97 14.17 -7.07
CA LEU A 38 8.68 13.11 -6.10
C LEU A 38 9.65 11.93 -6.08
N GLN A 39 9.89 11.23 -7.19
CA GLN A 39 10.71 10.00 -7.15
C GLN A 39 12.21 10.25 -7.08
N TYR A 40 12.83 10.89 -8.07
CA TYR A 40 14.29 11.04 -8.10
C TYR A 40 14.84 12.11 -7.14
N GLY A 41 14.17 13.26 -7.03
CA GLY A 41 14.71 14.42 -6.31
C GLY A 41 14.68 14.31 -4.78
N LEU A 42 13.62 13.72 -4.21
CA LEU A 42 13.37 13.82 -2.76
C LEU A 42 13.10 12.47 -2.07
N LEU A 43 12.18 11.65 -2.61
CA LEU A 43 11.73 10.45 -1.87
C LEU A 43 12.61 9.23 -2.06
N LEU A 44 13.18 9.00 -3.25
CA LEU A 44 14.04 7.83 -3.46
C LEU A 44 15.30 7.88 -2.56
N PRO A 45 16.02 9.01 -2.42
CA PRO A 45 17.13 9.10 -1.47
C PRO A 45 16.67 8.86 -0.02
N LEU A 46 15.54 9.46 0.39
CA LEU A 46 15.00 9.28 1.74
C LEU A 46 14.58 7.82 2.01
N PHE A 47 13.99 7.17 1.01
CA PHE A 47 13.57 5.78 1.07
C PHE A 47 14.77 4.82 1.15
N LEU A 48 15.78 5.02 0.30
CA LEU A 48 17.03 4.25 0.32
C LEU A 48 17.76 4.45 1.65
N TRP A 49 17.86 5.69 2.14
CA TRP A 49 18.44 5.99 3.45
C TRP A 49 17.76 5.19 4.57
N ARG A 50 16.43 5.07 4.52
CA ARG A 50 15.65 4.30 5.51
C ARG A 50 15.83 2.80 5.44
N ILE A 51 16.02 2.25 4.23
CA ILE A 51 16.31 0.82 4.04
C ILE A 51 17.71 0.48 4.57
N ILE A 52 18.68 1.37 4.36
CA ILE A 52 20.08 1.18 4.76
C ILE A 52 20.28 1.37 6.28
N THR A 53 19.60 2.35 6.87
CA THR A 53 19.75 2.69 8.28
C THR A 53 19.19 1.58 9.18
N LYS A 54 20.06 0.93 9.97
CA LYS A 54 19.70 -0.21 10.84
C LYS A 54 18.54 0.09 11.79
N GLN A 55 18.42 1.33 12.27
CA GLN A 55 17.38 1.74 13.22
C GLN A 55 15.97 1.79 12.60
N THR A 56 15.86 1.99 11.28
CA THR A 56 14.59 2.15 10.56
C THR A 56 14.26 0.97 9.64
N ARG A 57 15.21 0.04 9.47
CA ARG A 57 15.06 -1.11 8.60
C ARG A 57 13.92 -2.00 9.06
N THR A 58 12.95 -2.21 8.18
CA THR A 58 11.84 -3.13 8.40
C THR A 58 11.46 -3.83 7.09
N THR A 59 11.04 -5.08 7.17
CA THR A 59 10.53 -5.84 6.03
C THR A 59 9.24 -5.24 5.44
N ILE A 60 8.53 -4.41 6.21
CA ILE A 60 7.33 -3.70 5.77
C ILE A 60 7.65 -2.74 4.61
N LEU A 61 8.89 -2.22 4.50
CA LEU A 61 9.29 -1.32 3.42
C LEU A 61 9.56 -2.04 2.08
N ILE A 62 9.64 -3.37 2.05
CA ILE A 62 9.85 -4.13 0.81
C ILE A 62 8.69 -3.92 -0.16
N ARG A 63 7.45 -3.92 0.33
CA ARG A 63 6.25 -3.76 -0.52
C ARG A 63 6.16 -2.35 -1.13
N PRO A 64 6.35 -1.25 -0.37
CA PRO A 64 6.54 0.08 -0.92
C PRO A 64 7.69 0.17 -1.95
N ALA A 65 8.79 -0.57 -1.78
CA ALA A 65 9.86 -0.58 -2.78
C ALA A 65 9.37 -1.12 -4.13
N ILE A 66 8.62 -2.22 -4.10
CA ILE A 66 8.01 -2.80 -5.31
C ILE A 66 7.01 -1.83 -5.92
N PHE A 67 6.19 -1.15 -5.11
CA PHE A 67 5.28 -0.10 -5.56
C PHE A 67 6.01 1.01 -6.34
N ILE A 68 7.13 1.52 -5.81
CA ILE A 68 7.93 2.55 -6.49
C ILE A 68 8.42 2.05 -7.85
N LEU A 69 8.91 0.81 -7.92
CA LEU A 69 9.39 0.22 -9.17
C LEU A 69 8.27 0.09 -10.20
N CYS A 70 7.10 -0.40 -9.79
CA CYS A 70 5.91 -0.43 -10.66
C CYS A 70 5.52 0.97 -11.12
N ARG A 71 5.58 1.98 -10.24
CA ARG A 71 5.24 3.35 -10.59
C ARG A 71 6.24 3.97 -11.56
N PHE A 72 7.52 3.74 -11.34
CA PHE A 72 8.58 4.18 -12.25
C PHE A 72 8.39 3.58 -13.65
N GLY A 73 8.13 2.26 -13.72
CA GLY A 73 7.84 1.59 -14.99
C GLY A 73 6.57 2.14 -15.66
N SER A 74 5.46 2.29 -14.92
CA SER A 74 4.20 2.78 -15.49
C SER A 74 4.30 4.21 -16.03
N LEU A 75 4.88 5.14 -15.26
CA LEU A 75 5.02 6.54 -15.68
C LEU A 75 6.09 6.68 -16.76
N GLY A 76 7.15 5.86 -16.72
CA GLY A 76 8.18 5.82 -17.75
C GLY A 76 7.62 5.33 -19.09
N LEU A 77 6.83 4.26 -19.09
CA LEU A 77 6.10 3.81 -20.27
C LEU A 77 5.12 4.86 -20.76
N ARG A 78 4.32 5.48 -19.89
CA ARG A 78 3.39 6.56 -20.27
C ARG A 78 4.11 7.74 -20.93
N ALA A 79 5.25 8.16 -20.38
CA ALA A 79 6.09 9.20 -20.96
C ALA A 79 6.68 8.78 -22.32
N TYR A 80 7.14 7.53 -22.44
CA TYR A 80 7.66 6.98 -23.70
C TYR A 80 6.57 6.92 -24.79
N MET A 81 5.39 6.40 -24.46
CA MET A 81 4.23 6.27 -25.35
C MET A 81 3.68 7.63 -25.80
N SER A 82 3.86 8.69 -25.00
CA SER A 82 3.43 10.04 -25.38
C SER A 82 4.20 10.64 -26.59
N LYS A 83 5.35 10.06 -26.97
CA LYS A 83 6.22 10.57 -28.06
C LYS A 83 6.54 9.57 -29.16
N ASN A 84 6.31 8.28 -28.92
CA ASN A 84 6.71 7.21 -29.83
C ASN A 84 5.48 6.42 -30.24
N ASN A 85 5.52 5.80 -31.43
CA ASN A 85 4.55 4.76 -31.77
C ASN A 85 4.81 3.56 -30.86
N TYR A 86 3.75 3.03 -30.26
CA TYR A 86 3.81 1.92 -29.31
C TYR A 86 2.88 0.80 -29.74
N GLY A 87 3.21 -0.42 -29.34
CA GLY A 87 2.39 -1.60 -29.58
C GLY A 87 1.47 -1.90 -28.40
N GLU A 88 0.72 -3.00 -28.56
CA GLU A 88 -0.17 -3.53 -27.53
C GLU A 88 0.59 -3.97 -26.27
N GLY A 89 1.81 -4.48 -26.45
CA GLY A 89 2.63 -4.97 -25.35
C GLY A 89 2.97 -3.87 -24.34
N GLU A 90 3.26 -2.65 -24.81
CA GLU A 90 3.54 -1.50 -23.96
C GLU A 90 2.30 -1.05 -23.18
N LEU A 91 1.12 -1.02 -23.82
CA LEU A 91 -0.16 -0.72 -23.16
C LEU A 91 -0.50 -1.75 -22.08
N ILE A 92 -0.36 -3.04 -22.40
CA ILE A 92 -0.61 -4.13 -21.44
C ILE A 92 0.36 -4.01 -20.26
N ALA A 93 1.65 -3.82 -20.52
CA ALA A 93 2.66 -3.68 -19.47
C ALA A 93 2.37 -2.49 -18.55
N GLU A 94 1.99 -1.35 -19.12
CA GLU A 94 1.58 -0.17 -18.34
C GLU A 94 0.36 -0.50 -17.46
N LEU A 95 -0.67 -1.11 -18.04
CA LEU A 95 -1.90 -1.45 -17.36
C LEU A 95 -1.68 -2.43 -16.20
N VAL A 96 -0.81 -3.43 -16.39
CA VAL A 96 -0.39 -4.36 -15.32
C VAL A 96 0.23 -3.58 -14.18
N MET A 97 1.18 -2.69 -14.46
CA MET A 97 1.90 -1.93 -13.43
C MET A 97 0.99 -0.95 -12.68
N ILE A 98 0.08 -0.27 -13.40
CA ILE A 98 -0.92 0.63 -12.80
C ILE A 98 -1.95 -0.15 -11.97
N SER A 99 -2.33 -1.34 -12.43
CA SER A 99 -3.31 -2.18 -11.75
C SER A 99 -2.73 -2.78 -10.45
N VAL A 100 -1.56 -3.39 -10.53
CA VAL A 100 -0.94 -4.15 -9.43
C VAL A 100 -0.22 -3.25 -8.43
N GLY A 101 0.43 -2.18 -8.88
CA GLY A 101 1.26 -1.30 -8.03
C GLY A 101 0.60 -0.93 -6.70
N PRO A 102 -0.62 -0.35 -6.70
CA PRO A 102 -1.27 0.16 -5.48
C PRO A 102 -1.58 -0.93 -4.45
N LEU A 103 -1.74 -2.18 -4.89
CA LEU A 103 -1.98 -3.31 -3.99
C LEU A 103 -0.82 -3.52 -3.02
N PHE A 104 0.42 -3.17 -3.42
CA PHE A 104 1.58 -3.26 -2.54
C PHE A 104 1.57 -2.21 -1.41
N LEU A 105 0.78 -1.13 -1.51
CA LEU A 105 0.62 -0.15 -0.44
C LEU A 105 -0.38 -0.59 0.64
N ILE A 106 -1.23 -1.59 0.36
CA ILE A 106 -2.22 -2.11 1.31
C ILE A 106 -1.56 -2.99 2.38
N GLU A 107 -0.50 -3.73 2.05
CA GLU A 107 0.17 -4.62 3.00
C GLU A 107 0.77 -3.88 4.22
N PRO A 108 1.49 -2.75 4.04
CA PRO A 108 1.95 -1.93 5.15
C PRO A 108 0.85 -1.49 6.11
N ILE A 109 -0.36 -1.22 5.62
CA ILE A 109 -1.51 -0.85 6.45
C ILE A 109 -1.85 -2.01 7.38
N ILE A 110 -2.06 -3.21 6.84
CA ILE A 110 -2.43 -4.40 7.61
C ILE A 110 -1.34 -4.74 8.63
N SER A 111 -0.07 -4.60 8.24
CA SER A 111 1.09 -4.84 9.10
C SER A 111 1.22 -3.82 10.22
N CYS A 112 1.04 -2.53 9.93
CA CYS A 112 1.10 -1.47 10.93
C CYS A 112 -0.10 -1.52 11.87
N TRP A 113 -1.32 -1.78 11.37
CA TRP A 113 -2.53 -1.97 12.19
C TRP A 113 -2.35 -3.09 13.22
N LYS A 114 -1.87 -4.26 12.78
CA LYS A 114 -1.58 -5.37 13.69
C LYS A 114 -0.54 -4.97 14.75
N ARG A 115 0.57 -4.34 14.34
CA ARG A 115 1.62 -3.89 15.26
C ARG A 115 1.17 -2.80 16.22
N HIS A 116 0.25 -1.93 15.80
CA HIS A 116 -0.35 -0.88 16.62
C HIS A 116 -1.06 -1.50 17.83
N ILE A 117 -1.89 -2.51 17.59
CA ILE A 117 -2.57 -3.26 18.65
C ILE A 117 -1.56 -4.00 19.53
N GLU A 118 -0.58 -4.69 18.92
CA GLU A 118 0.43 -5.45 19.68
C GLU A 118 1.34 -4.56 20.54
N SER A 119 1.45 -3.27 20.23
CA SER A 119 2.27 -2.30 20.96
C SER A 119 1.50 -1.68 22.14
N ASP A 120 0.22 -1.38 21.94
CA ASP A 120 -0.60 -0.65 22.92
C ASP A 120 -1.37 -1.60 23.88
N VAL A 121 -1.58 -2.87 23.50
CA VAL A 121 -2.36 -3.84 24.30
C VAL A 121 -1.45 -4.92 24.90
N ALA A 122 -1.56 -5.16 26.21
CA ALA A 122 -0.82 -6.20 26.91
C ALA A 122 -1.09 -7.59 26.31
N LYS A 123 -0.06 -8.45 26.24
CA LYS A 123 -0.15 -9.79 25.60
C LYS A 123 -1.30 -10.66 26.12
N ALA A 124 -1.68 -10.52 27.39
CA ALA A 124 -2.79 -11.25 28.00
C ALA A 124 -4.17 -10.83 27.48
N ASP A 125 -4.32 -9.54 27.12
CA ASP A 125 -5.58 -8.93 26.69
C ASP A 125 -5.68 -8.83 25.15
N GLN A 126 -4.66 -9.28 24.43
CA GLN A 126 -4.64 -9.25 22.98
C GLN A 126 -5.70 -10.18 22.38
N PRO A 127 -6.59 -9.69 21.51
CA PRO A 127 -7.66 -10.52 20.96
C PRO A 127 -7.11 -11.49 19.92
N ARG A 128 -7.44 -12.78 20.06
CA ARG A 128 -7.03 -13.80 19.08
C ARG A 128 -7.53 -13.52 17.67
N TRP A 129 -8.68 -12.86 17.54
CA TRP A 129 -9.29 -12.54 16.25
C TRP A 129 -8.44 -11.55 15.43
N VAL A 130 -7.64 -10.68 16.06
CA VAL A 130 -6.77 -9.72 15.36
C VAL A 130 -5.74 -10.46 14.50
N ARG A 131 -5.16 -11.53 15.03
CA ARG A 131 -4.22 -12.38 14.30
C ARG A 131 -4.90 -13.06 13.12
N SER A 132 -6.08 -13.65 13.34
CA SER A 132 -6.84 -14.31 12.28
C SER A 132 -7.25 -13.32 11.19
N LEU A 133 -7.76 -12.14 11.55
CA LEU A 133 -8.17 -11.12 10.59
C LEU A 133 -6.98 -10.60 9.78
N SER A 134 -5.83 -10.35 10.42
CA SER A 134 -4.61 -9.94 9.72
C SER A 134 -4.17 -10.98 8.67
N ILE A 135 -4.26 -12.27 8.99
CA ILE A 135 -3.97 -13.36 8.04
C ILE A 135 -4.99 -13.35 6.90
N THR A 136 -6.28 -13.26 7.20
CA THR A 136 -7.35 -13.22 6.19
C THR A 136 -7.19 -12.03 5.24
N LEU A 137 -6.93 -10.82 5.76
CA LEU A 137 -6.70 -9.62 4.93
C LEU A 137 -5.47 -9.78 4.02
N ARG A 138 -4.38 -10.36 4.54
CA ARG A 138 -3.17 -10.63 3.74
C ARG A 138 -3.41 -11.67 2.65
N THR A 139 -4.15 -12.73 2.95
CA THR A 139 -4.51 -13.76 1.96
C THR A 139 -5.42 -13.17 0.88
N GLY A 140 -6.41 -12.36 1.28
CA GLY A 140 -7.27 -11.63 0.35
C GLY A 140 -6.47 -10.69 -0.56
N LEU A 141 -5.53 -9.93 0.01
CA LEU A 141 -4.63 -9.08 -0.76
C LEU A 141 -3.76 -9.88 -1.74
N PHE A 142 -3.22 -11.02 -1.31
CA PHE A 142 -2.41 -11.89 -2.17
C PHE A 142 -3.24 -12.45 -3.33
N ALA A 143 -4.47 -12.89 -3.08
CA ALA A 143 -5.39 -13.32 -4.12
C ALA A 143 -5.75 -12.17 -5.08
N ALA A 144 -5.91 -10.94 -4.59
CA ALA A 144 -6.15 -9.76 -5.42
C ALA A 144 -4.95 -9.48 -6.36
N ILE A 145 -3.72 -9.61 -5.85
CA ILE A 145 -2.50 -9.44 -6.64
C ILE A 145 -2.41 -10.52 -7.73
N LEU A 146 -2.62 -11.79 -7.38
CA LEU A 146 -2.56 -12.89 -8.34
C LEU A 146 -3.60 -12.75 -9.44
N THR A 147 -4.85 -12.44 -9.09
CA THR A 147 -5.94 -12.22 -10.06
C THR A 147 -5.67 -11.01 -10.95
N ALA A 148 -5.08 -9.93 -10.44
CA ALA A 148 -4.65 -8.80 -11.25
C ALA A 148 -3.56 -9.19 -12.25
N ILE A 149 -2.54 -9.94 -11.82
CA ILE A 149 -1.44 -10.37 -12.68
C ILE A 149 -1.96 -11.30 -13.78
N VAL A 150 -2.70 -12.35 -13.41
CA VAL A 150 -3.25 -13.34 -14.36
C VAL A 150 -4.22 -12.67 -15.33
N GLY A 151 -5.15 -11.86 -14.81
CA GLY A 151 -6.09 -11.13 -15.66
C GLY A 151 -5.39 -10.20 -16.64
N SER A 152 -4.27 -9.59 -16.25
CA SER A 152 -3.54 -8.70 -17.15
C SER A 152 -2.64 -9.45 -18.14
N SER A 153 -2.07 -10.61 -17.76
CA SER A 153 -1.25 -11.43 -18.67
C SER A 153 -2.05 -12.09 -19.78
N LEU A 154 -3.36 -12.28 -19.58
CA LEU A 154 -4.25 -12.89 -20.56
C LEU A 154 -4.76 -11.91 -21.61
N ILE A 155 -4.51 -10.60 -21.46
CA ILE A 155 -5.02 -9.58 -22.40
C ILE A 155 -4.54 -9.83 -23.83
N GLY A 156 -3.26 -10.20 -24.02
CA GLY A 156 -2.72 -10.45 -25.37
C GLY A 156 -3.46 -11.57 -26.11
N ASN A 157 -3.89 -12.61 -25.40
CA ASN A 157 -4.67 -13.71 -26.00
C ASN A 157 -6.16 -13.36 -26.13
N ALA A 158 -6.66 -12.42 -25.33
CA ALA A 158 -8.07 -12.03 -25.30
C ALA A 158 -8.45 -11.08 -26.45
N ILE A 159 -7.48 -10.47 -27.12
CA ILE A 159 -7.72 -9.64 -28.31
C ILE A 159 -8.30 -10.49 -29.43
N ASP A 160 -7.81 -11.72 -29.61
CA ASP A 160 -8.25 -12.63 -30.67
C ASP A 160 -9.46 -13.52 -30.29
N ASP A 161 -9.86 -13.56 -29.00
CA ASP A 161 -10.91 -14.44 -28.49
C ASP A 161 -11.83 -13.74 -27.47
N SER A 162 -13.08 -13.48 -27.90
CA SER A 162 -14.13 -12.88 -27.07
C SER A 162 -14.43 -13.65 -25.76
N SER A 163 -14.25 -14.97 -25.72
CA SER A 163 -14.49 -15.75 -24.50
C SER A 163 -13.38 -15.55 -23.45
N MET A 164 -12.15 -15.33 -23.90
CA MET A 164 -11.02 -14.97 -23.05
C MET A 164 -11.16 -13.54 -22.52
N MET A 165 -11.78 -12.65 -23.29
CA MET A 165 -12.09 -11.28 -22.88
C MET A 165 -12.98 -11.23 -21.63
N ASP A 166 -14.05 -12.02 -21.61
CA ASP A 166 -14.94 -12.10 -20.44
C ASP A 166 -14.20 -12.60 -19.21
N THR A 167 -13.31 -13.57 -19.39
CA THR A 167 -12.47 -14.12 -18.32
C THR A 167 -11.50 -13.07 -17.76
N VAL A 168 -10.82 -12.32 -18.64
CA VAL A 168 -9.94 -11.21 -18.28
C VAL A 168 -10.69 -10.14 -17.47
N ASN A 169 -11.87 -9.74 -17.95
CA ASN A 169 -12.69 -8.75 -17.29
C ASN A 169 -13.18 -9.23 -15.92
N ALA A 170 -13.59 -10.50 -15.80
CA ALA A 170 -13.99 -11.10 -14.54
C ALA A 170 -12.83 -11.13 -13.53
N LEU A 171 -11.63 -11.54 -13.94
CA LEU A 171 -10.44 -11.60 -13.08
C LEU A 171 -10.05 -10.20 -12.56
N ARG A 172 -10.08 -9.19 -13.45
CA ARG A 172 -9.76 -7.81 -13.09
C ARG A 172 -10.81 -7.22 -12.15
N ARG A 173 -12.09 -7.44 -12.44
CA ARG A 173 -13.21 -7.04 -11.57
C ARG A 173 -13.06 -7.67 -10.18
N ALA A 174 -12.77 -8.97 -10.12
CA ALA A 174 -12.55 -9.68 -8.87
C ALA A 174 -11.39 -9.09 -8.06
N SER A 175 -10.27 -8.77 -8.70
CA SER A 175 -9.12 -8.12 -8.03
C SER A 175 -9.50 -6.74 -7.46
N LEU A 176 -10.20 -5.92 -8.24
CA LEU A 176 -10.63 -4.58 -7.81
C LEU A 176 -11.58 -4.66 -6.61
N ILE A 177 -12.61 -5.51 -6.68
CA ILE A 177 -13.56 -5.71 -5.59
C ILE A 177 -12.84 -6.24 -4.34
N LEU A 178 -11.98 -7.25 -4.50
CA LEU A 178 -11.29 -7.86 -3.38
C LEU A 178 -10.35 -6.86 -2.68
N SER A 179 -9.61 -6.05 -3.44
CA SER A 179 -8.76 -5.01 -2.86
C SER A 179 -9.56 -3.93 -2.12
N MET A 180 -10.70 -3.49 -2.67
CA MET A 180 -11.60 -2.55 -2.00
C MET A 180 -12.14 -3.13 -0.69
N VAL A 181 -12.60 -4.38 -0.70
CA VAL A 181 -13.11 -5.08 0.49
C VAL A 181 -12.03 -5.21 1.56
N VAL A 182 -10.81 -5.57 1.19
CA VAL A 182 -9.68 -5.66 2.13
C VAL A 182 -9.41 -4.31 2.82
N VAL A 183 -9.38 -3.22 2.06
CA VAL A 183 -9.16 -1.87 2.63
C VAL A 183 -10.34 -1.44 3.50
N ALA A 184 -11.57 -1.68 3.07
CA ALA A 184 -12.77 -1.34 3.83
C ALA A 184 -12.84 -2.11 5.17
N ILE A 185 -12.54 -3.41 5.16
CA ILE A 185 -12.49 -4.22 6.38
C ILE A 185 -11.35 -3.74 7.29
N SER A 186 -10.18 -3.39 6.73
CA SER A 186 -9.08 -2.80 7.51
C SER A 186 -9.51 -1.52 8.20
N PHE A 187 -10.17 -0.61 7.48
CA PHE A 187 -10.67 0.66 8.03
C PHE A 187 -11.65 0.44 9.20
N VAL A 188 -12.60 -0.46 9.03
CA VAL A 188 -13.55 -0.82 10.11
C VAL A 188 -12.82 -1.48 11.28
N ALA A 189 -11.84 -2.35 11.01
CA ALA A 189 -11.05 -2.99 12.06
C ALA A 189 -10.22 -1.98 12.86
N THR A 190 -9.60 -0.98 12.19
CA THR A 190 -8.91 0.14 12.82
C THR A 190 -9.87 0.95 13.70
N LEU A 191 -11.10 1.18 13.25
CA LEU A 191 -12.13 1.86 14.04
C LEU A 191 -12.58 1.10 15.27
N LEU A 192 -12.94 -0.17 15.12
CA LEU A 192 -13.38 -0.99 16.24
C LEU A 192 -12.27 -1.17 17.28
N THR A 193 -11.02 -1.33 16.82
CA THR A 193 -9.88 -1.51 17.73
C THR A 193 -9.50 -0.21 18.45
N HIS A 194 -9.60 0.94 17.79
CA HIS A 194 -9.41 2.24 18.44
C HIS A 194 -10.46 2.49 19.54
N LEU A 195 -11.73 2.22 19.25
CA LEU A 195 -12.83 2.43 20.21
C LEU A 195 -12.78 1.45 21.39
N HIS A 196 -12.34 0.21 21.17
CA HIS A 196 -12.39 -0.83 22.19
C HIS A 196 -11.13 -0.89 23.08
N PHE A 197 -9.94 -0.66 22.51
CA PHE A 197 -8.67 -0.80 23.22
C PHE A 197 -8.00 0.51 23.62
N SER A 198 -8.67 1.65 23.42
CA SER A 198 -8.14 2.99 23.74
C SER A 198 -6.74 3.23 23.16
N LEU A 199 -6.53 2.80 21.92
CA LEU A 199 -5.23 2.87 21.25
C LEU A 199 -4.75 4.32 21.12
N THR A 200 -3.44 4.51 21.02
CA THR A 200 -2.85 5.85 20.90
C THR A 200 -3.37 6.57 19.65
N LEU A 201 -3.95 7.75 19.86
CA LEU A 201 -4.62 8.55 18.81
C LEU A 201 -3.68 8.83 17.62
N ARG A 202 -2.40 9.05 17.89
CA ARG A 202 -1.39 9.35 16.87
C ARG A 202 -1.23 8.22 15.85
N GLY A 203 -1.12 6.97 16.30
CA GLY A 203 -0.99 5.81 15.41
C GLY A 203 -2.28 5.54 14.65
N SER A 204 -3.43 5.65 15.32
CA SER A 204 -4.74 5.48 14.70
C SER A 204 -5.04 6.53 13.63
N MET A 205 -4.75 7.81 13.88
CA MET A 205 -4.93 8.89 12.89
C MET A 205 -4.04 8.70 11.65
N TRP A 206 -2.82 8.22 11.84
CA TRP A 206 -1.93 7.89 10.73
C TRP A 206 -2.47 6.72 9.90
N LEU A 207 -2.96 5.65 10.55
CA LEU A 207 -3.59 4.51 9.87
C LEU A 207 -4.84 4.94 9.08
N TYR A 208 -5.73 5.73 9.68
CA TYR A 208 -6.92 6.23 8.99
C TYR A 208 -6.59 7.09 7.79
N SER A 209 -5.57 7.95 7.90
CA SER A 209 -5.14 8.78 6.78
C SER A 209 -4.67 7.91 5.61
N LEU A 210 -3.92 6.85 5.90
CA LEU A 210 -3.40 5.92 4.91
C LEU A 210 -4.52 5.05 4.30
N GLU A 211 -5.44 4.55 5.13
CA GLU A 211 -6.61 3.78 4.71
C GLU A 211 -7.59 4.61 3.89
N ALA A 212 -7.84 5.87 4.25
CA ALA A 212 -8.67 6.78 3.46
C ALA A 212 -8.09 7.05 2.08
N CYS A 213 -6.75 7.21 1.98
CA CYS A 213 -6.08 7.35 0.69
C CYS A 213 -6.28 6.08 -0.16
N MET A 214 -6.03 4.89 0.40
CA MET A 214 -6.17 3.63 -0.34
C MET A 214 -7.63 3.28 -0.66
N LEU A 215 -8.58 3.68 0.19
CA LEU A 215 -10.00 3.50 -0.07
C LEU A 215 -10.45 4.38 -1.24
N THR A 216 -10.00 5.64 -1.27
CA THR A 216 -10.24 6.55 -2.40
C THR A 216 -9.73 5.96 -3.72
N VAL A 217 -8.49 5.43 -3.72
CA VAL A 217 -7.87 4.80 -4.89
C VAL A 217 -8.63 3.56 -5.35
N THR A 218 -8.99 2.66 -4.43
CA THR A 218 -9.67 1.40 -4.78
C THR A 218 -11.11 1.63 -5.27
N VAL A 219 -11.84 2.55 -4.63
CA VAL A 219 -13.18 2.97 -5.07
C VAL A 219 -13.12 3.63 -6.44
N TYR A 220 -12.18 4.57 -6.65
CA TYR A 220 -12.00 5.20 -7.95
C TYR A 220 -11.69 4.18 -9.05
N LYS A 221 -10.77 3.25 -8.81
CA LYS A 221 -10.41 2.22 -9.81
C LYS A 221 -11.59 1.31 -10.15
N LEU A 222 -12.40 0.93 -9.16
CA LEU A 222 -13.62 0.16 -9.41
C LEU A 222 -14.65 0.98 -10.20
N ALA A 223 -14.90 2.22 -9.80
CA ALA A 223 -15.83 3.11 -10.49
C ALA A 223 -15.40 3.40 -11.93
N GLN A 224 -14.09 3.60 -12.16
CA GLN A 224 -13.54 3.75 -13.49
C GLN A 224 -13.76 2.47 -14.31
N PHE A 225 -13.44 1.30 -13.76
CA PHE A 225 -13.58 0.02 -14.46
C PHE A 225 -15.03 -0.29 -14.87
N GLU A 226 -16.01 -0.03 -13.99
CA GLU A 226 -17.43 -0.23 -14.28
C GLU A 226 -18.03 0.82 -15.24
N SER A 227 -17.33 1.91 -15.51
CA SER A 227 -17.84 2.98 -16.36
C SER A 227 -17.79 2.61 -17.84
N SER A 228 -18.91 2.15 -18.40
CA SER A 228 -19.00 1.81 -19.83
C SER A 228 -19.04 3.04 -20.75
N LYS A 229 -19.49 4.20 -20.26
CA LYS A 229 -19.62 5.41 -21.10
C LYS A 229 -18.25 6.07 -21.30
N PRO A 230 -17.82 6.34 -22.55
CA PRO A 230 -16.53 7.00 -22.82
C PRO A 230 -16.46 8.42 -22.25
N ASP A 231 -17.57 9.15 -22.25
CA ASP A 231 -17.64 10.53 -21.73
C ASP A 231 -17.80 10.63 -20.20
N ALA A 232 -17.74 9.50 -19.50
CA ALA A 232 -17.89 9.52 -18.05
C ALA A 232 -16.70 10.24 -17.39
N ALA A 233 -16.98 11.09 -16.40
CA ALA A 233 -15.95 11.79 -15.64
C ALA A 233 -14.89 10.83 -15.07
N ALA A 234 -15.28 9.63 -14.65
CA ALA A 234 -14.34 8.62 -14.12
C ALA A 234 -13.28 8.13 -15.13
N ARG A 235 -13.49 8.29 -16.45
CA ARG A 235 -12.53 7.96 -17.50
C ARG A 235 -11.65 9.14 -17.92
N SER A 236 -11.90 10.34 -17.38
CA SER A 236 -11.10 11.52 -17.67
C SER A 236 -9.68 11.41 -17.12
N ILE A 237 -8.74 12.06 -17.80
CA ILE A 237 -7.33 12.17 -17.42
C ILE A 237 -7.20 12.84 -16.04
N VAL A 238 -8.04 13.84 -15.73
CA VAL A 238 -7.92 14.61 -14.49
C VAL A 238 -8.17 13.75 -13.24
N PRO A 239 -9.28 12.99 -13.13
CA PRO A 239 -9.48 12.06 -12.02
C PRO A 239 -8.42 10.98 -11.89
N PHE A 240 -7.79 10.55 -12.98
CA PHE A 240 -6.67 9.62 -12.90
C PHE A 240 -5.48 10.24 -12.14
N TRP A 241 -5.06 11.44 -12.52
CA TRP A 241 -3.95 12.11 -11.85
C TRP A 241 -4.27 12.51 -10.40
N VAL A 242 -5.52 12.92 -10.13
CA VAL A 242 -5.93 13.43 -8.82
C VAL A 242 -6.39 12.30 -7.88
N LEU A 243 -7.34 11.45 -8.29
CA LEU A 243 -7.92 10.44 -7.39
C LEU A 243 -7.05 9.19 -7.27
N GLN A 244 -6.28 8.87 -8.30
CA GLN A 244 -5.39 7.71 -8.26
C GLN A 244 -3.96 8.11 -7.94
N ILE A 245 -3.27 8.83 -8.83
CA ILE A 245 -1.83 9.07 -8.69
C ILE A 245 -1.49 9.88 -7.44
N LEU A 246 -2.19 10.98 -7.18
CA LEU A 246 -1.94 11.82 -6.02
C LEU A 246 -2.24 11.11 -4.68
N PHE A 247 -3.33 10.34 -4.56
CA PHE A 247 -3.64 9.64 -3.30
C PHE A 247 -2.71 8.45 -3.04
N GLU A 248 -2.33 7.70 -4.06
CA GLU A 248 -1.29 6.67 -3.93
C GLU A 248 0.04 7.29 -3.51
N PHE A 249 0.34 8.47 -4.06
CA PHE A 249 1.51 9.23 -3.72
C PHE A 249 1.49 9.68 -2.25
N ILE A 250 0.40 10.29 -1.78
CA ILE A 250 0.22 10.70 -0.38
C ILE A 250 0.36 9.49 0.54
N ALA A 251 -0.27 8.36 0.19
CA ALA A 251 -0.15 7.10 0.94
C ALA A 251 1.32 6.65 1.06
N PHE A 252 2.05 6.68 -0.06
CA PHE A 252 3.47 6.33 -0.07
C PHE A 252 4.31 7.29 0.80
N VAL A 253 4.08 8.60 0.70
CA VAL A 253 4.76 9.59 1.56
C VAL A 253 4.48 9.32 3.03
N LEU A 254 3.23 9.04 3.41
CA LEU A 254 2.87 8.74 4.80
C LEU A 254 3.66 7.53 5.34
N ILE A 255 3.86 6.50 4.53
CA ILE A 255 4.67 5.31 4.88
C ILE A 255 6.15 5.67 5.04
N VAL A 256 6.71 6.47 4.14
CA VAL A 256 8.13 6.86 4.19
C VAL A 256 8.40 7.99 5.19
N ALA A 257 7.40 8.77 5.61
CA ALA A 257 7.58 9.88 6.53
C ALA A 257 7.86 9.43 7.96
N ILE A 258 7.33 8.28 8.41
CA ILE A 258 7.41 7.86 9.81
C ILE A 258 8.31 6.63 10.01
N PRO A 259 9.21 6.62 11.02
CA PRO A 259 10.00 5.44 11.33
C PRO A 259 9.10 4.34 11.93
N ILE A 260 8.63 3.41 11.09
CA ILE A 260 7.66 2.36 11.46
C ILE A 260 8.07 1.61 12.74
N PRO A 261 9.32 1.16 12.95
CA PRO A 261 9.70 0.46 14.19
C PRO A 261 9.67 1.31 15.47
N GLN A 262 9.64 2.64 15.32
CA GLN A 262 9.56 3.55 16.47
C GLN A 262 8.11 3.89 16.82
N TRP A 263 7.25 4.06 15.80
CA TRP A 263 5.82 4.31 16.01
C TRP A 263 5.03 3.03 16.31
N PHE A 264 5.47 1.90 15.75
CA PHE A 264 4.84 0.59 15.89
C PHE A 264 5.90 -0.44 16.28
N PRO A 265 6.40 -0.41 17.54
CA PRO A 265 7.52 -1.23 18.00
C PRO A 265 7.25 -2.74 17.96
N GLY A 266 5.99 -3.16 18.11
CA GLY A 266 5.61 -4.56 18.12
C GLY A 266 6.04 -5.32 19.39
N PRO A 267 5.78 -6.63 19.44
CA PRO A 267 5.86 -7.43 20.68
C PRO A 267 7.28 -7.74 21.18
N ASP A 268 8.30 -7.66 20.31
CA ASP A 268 9.66 -8.11 20.61
C ASP A 268 10.48 -7.03 21.36
N ARG A 269 10.20 -5.75 21.12
CA ARG A 269 10.98 -4.65 21.71
C ARG A 269 10.71 -4.47 23.21
N ASN A 270 9.55 -4.88 23.70
CA ASN A 270 9.21 -4.81 25.11
C ASN A 270 9.88 -5.94 25.92
N ALA A 271 10.16 -7.09 25.30
CA ALA A 271 10.86 -8.19 25.97
C ALA A 271 12.33 -7.85 26.26
N ASP A 272 13.02 -7.24 25.30
CA ASP A 272 14.44 -6.84 25.45
C ASP A 272 14.65 -5.76 26.54
N PHE A 273 13.69 -4.86 26.76
CA PHE A 273 13.78 -3.88 27.85
C PHE A 273 13.50 -4.54 29.20
N GLN A 274 12.51 -5.43 29.27
CA GLN A 274 12.14 -6.11 30.50
C GLN A 274 13.22 -7.09 30.99
N ASP A 275 13.94 -7.76 30.07
CA ASP A 275 15.10 -8.60 30.42
C ASP A 275 16.31 -7.77 30.85
N ARG A 276 16.55 -6.60 30.24
CA ARG A 276 17.65 -5.71 30.66
C ARG A 276 17.44 -5.10 32.05
N ASP A 277 16.19 -4.80 32.39
CA ASP A 277 15.85 -4.30 33.72
C ASP A 277 15.92 -5.43 34.78
N MET A 278 15.75 -6.69 34.38
CA MET A 278 15.96 -7.86 35.24
C MET A 278 17.46 -8.24 35.39
N GLU A 279 18.27 -8.10 34.34
CA GLU A 279 19.73 -8.31 34.42
C GLU A 279 20.46 -7.19 35.19
N THR A 280 19.95 -5.96 35.15
CA THR A 280 20.46 -4.84 35.96
C THR A 280 19.85 -4.79 37.36
N GLY A 281 19.10 -5.84 37.74
CA GLY A 281 18.70 -6.16 39.11
C GLY A 281 19.89 -6.15 40.05
N SER A 282 20.20 -4.95 40.52
CA SER A 282 21.09 -4.59 41.60
C SER A 282 21.03 -5.67 42.67
N LYS A 283 22.14 -6.40 42.85
CA LYS A 283 22.35 -7.17 44.08
C LYS A 283 22.03 -6.21 45.23
N PRO A 284 21.05 -6.50 46.10
CA PRO A 284 20.82 -5.67 47.27
C PRO A 284 22.13 -5.64 48.04
N SER A 285 22.73 -4.46 48.18
CA SER A 285 23.92 -4.29 49.00
C SER A 285 23.56 -4.69 50.43
N MET A 286 23.99 -5.88 50.85
CA MET A 286 23.82 -6.47 52.19
C MET A 286 24.57 -5.70 53.31
N LEU A 287 24.75 -4.38 53.19
CA LEU A 287 25.67 -3.61 54.04
C LEU A 287 25.02 -2.48 54.85
N SER A 288 23.71 -2.55 55.17
CA SER A 288 23.11 -1.52 56.04
C SER A 288 22.06 -1.99 57.04
N VAL A 289 22.13 -3.24 57.51
CA VAL A 289 21.36 -3.67 58.70
C VAL A 289 22.32 -4.08 59.80
N GLN A 290 23.04 -3.11 60.35
CA GLN A 290 23.70 -3.26 61.64
C GLN A 290 23.53 -1.97 62.44
N ASN A 291 23.04 -2.15 63.67
CA ASN A 291 22.86 -1.18 64.74
C ASN A 291 21.63 -0.26 64.68
N ASN A 292 20.59 -0.65 65.42
CA ASN A 292 20.07 0.18 66.51
C ASN A 292 19.15 -0.64 67.43
N ASN A 293 19.76 -1.44 68.30
CA ASN A 293 19.15 -1.95 69.53
C ASN A 293 20.01 -1.49 70.70
N SER A 294 19.66 -0.37 71.33
CA SER A 294 20.12 -0.01 72.70
C SER A 294 19.27 1.15 73.24
N ALA A 295 18.74 0.96 74.45
CA ALA A 295 18.01 1.91 75.32
C ALA A 295 16.56 2.21 74.89
N THR A 296 15.53 2.07 75.74
CA THR A 296 15.51 2.43 77.17
C THR A 296 14.37 1.69 77.88
N LEU A 297 14.72 0.95 78.94
CA LEU A 297 13.85 0.61 80.07
C LEU A 297 13.81 1.82 81.00
N VAL A 298 12.62 2.35 81.30
CA VAL A 298 12.06 2.64 82.64
C VAL A 298 10.55 2.86 82.45
#